data_AF-A0A529LT01-F1
#
_entry.id   AF-A0A529LT01-F1
#
_cell.length_a   1.000
_cell.length_b   1.000
_cell.length_c   1.000
_cell.angle_alpha   90.00
_cell.angle_beta   90.00
_cell.angle_gamma   90.00
#
_symmetry.space_group_name_H-M   'P 1'
#
loop_
_entity.id
_entity.type
_entity.pdbx_description
1 polymer ?
#
loop_
_entity_poly.entity_id
_entity_poly.type
_entity_poly.pdbx_seq_one_letter_code
_entity_poly.pdbx_strand_id
1 'polypeptide(L)'
;PDAGISGIGDFSTALSSSGKSVEGMVAALSGSGTAALKGVKVAGVNPDAFSAFLAKADAIGRDIDTAKTAGFAPDIAADGSFAAGDADIAFTVAGGTLRAPPVSLENPAATLSADVTADLNAATVSAKGAITYRPGDEALVGSEPVVNFTAEGPFGAVKRAFDSEPLAQFLTQRALEKEQQRVEAMQAALLEKQRLRREVRYYAALKTERDKAAEELRKQEEAARLKAEADAKAKAEADAQAKADADAKAQADAEAKAKADADAKAKADADAKAAAEQQAADEAAKAQVDKQERQKAEEAVRIAAQEKARLEAERKAAQQPPKVERAPLPQANDNPPPAKPKSNPFTIDNLLKSLQ
;
A
#
# COMPACT_ATOMS: atom_id res chain seq x y z
N PRO A 1 -69.52 27.23 26.24
CA PRO A 1 -68.31 27.16 25.39
C PRO A 1 -67.48 25.90 25.66
N ASP A 2 -67.27 25.57 26.93
CA ASP A 2 -66.34 24.52 27.37
C ASP A 2 -66.95 23.11 27.43
N ALA A 3 -67.98 22.84 26.64
CA ALA A 3 -68.68 21.54 26.62
C ALA A 3 -67.85 20.39 26.02
N GLY A 4 -66.62 20.66 25.58
CA GLY A 4 -65.71 19.67 24.99
C GLY A 4 -66.12 19.14 23.61
N ILE A 5 -67.34 19.39 23.14
CA ILE A 5 -67.86 18.92 21.84
C ILE A 5 -68.48 20.10 21.10
N SER A 6 -68.25 20.18 19.79
CA SER A 6 -68.84 21.17 18.89
C SER A 6 -69.23 20.52 17.55
N GLY A 7 -70.23 21.09 16.88
CA GLY A 7 -70.81 20.57 15.63
C GLY A 7 -72.20 21.15 15.40
N ILE A 8 -72.86 20.73 14.32
CA ILE A 8 -74.29 20.98 14.06
C ILE A 8 -75.02 19.65 14.24
N GLY A 9 -76.23 19.65 14.82
CA GLY A 9 -76.98 18.41 15.07
C GLY A 9 -78.47 18.56 14.79
N ASP A 10 -79.00 17.66 13.96
CA ASP A 10 -80.43 17.48 13.72
C ASP A 10 -80.93 16.33 14.60
N PHE A 11 -81.90 16.60 15.48
CA PHE A 11 -82.41 15.63 16.45
C PHE A 11 -83.87 15.27 16.14
N SER A 12 -84.16 13.97 16.05
CA SER A 12 -85.52 13.43 15.93
C SER A 12 -85.82 12.52 17.10
N THR A 13 -86.95 12.74 17.78
CA THR A 13 -87.29 11.99 19.00
C THR A 13 -88.78 11.65 19.07
N ALA A 14 -89.09 10.43 19.49
CA ALA A 14 -90.41 10.01 19.91
C ALA A 14 -90.36 9.72 21.42
N LEU A 15 -90.83 10.67 22.23
CA LEU A 15 -90.80 10.59 23.69
C LEU A 15 -92.22 10.62 24.26
N SER A 16 -92.42 9.84 25.31
CA SER A 16 -93.67 9.77 26.07
C SER A 16 -93.36 9.83 27.57
N SER A 17 -94.29 10.38 28.35
CA SER A 17 -94.12 10.56 29.80
C SER A 17 -95.49 10.62 30.48
N SER A 18 -95.53 10.24 31.76
CA SER A 18 -96.71 10.38 32.60
C SER A 18 -96.30 10.75 34.03
N GLY A 19 -96.69 11.94 34.50
CA GLY A 19 -96.33 12.42 35.83
C GLY A 19 -97.27 13.51 36.34
N LYS A 20 -97.36 13.66 37.66
CA LYS A 20 -98.14 14.71 38.34
C LYS A 20 -97.31 15.96 38.67
N SER A 21 -96.00 15.91 38.43
CA SER A 21 -95.02 16.99 38.60
C SER A 21 -94.01 16.93 37.45
N VAL A 22 -93.22 18.00 37.26
CA VAL A 22 -92.16 18.04 36.23
C VAL A 22 -91.12 16.94 36.48
N GLU A 23 -90.65 16.82 37.72
CA GLU A 23 -89.73 15.76 38.15
C GLU A 23 -90.30 14.35 37.90
N GLY A 24 -91.58 14.12 38.24
CA GLY A 24 -92.26 12.86 37.95
C GLY A 24 -92.44 12.59 36.45
N MET A 25 -92.54 13.62 35.61
CA MET A 25 -92.55 13.47 34.16
C MET A 25 -91.16 13.13 33.60
N VAL A 26 -90.08 13.68 34.17
CA VAL A 26 -88.71 13.29 33.78
C VAL A 26 -88.43 11.84 34.20
N ALA A 27 -88.77 11.46 35.43
CA ALA A 27 -88.60 10.10 35.94
C ALA A 27 -89.43 9.04 35.19
N ALA A 28 -90.54 9.43 34.58
CA ALA A 28 -91.37 8.57 33.72
C ALA A 28 -91.07 8.70 32.22
N LEU A 29 -90.07 9.50 31.83
CA LEU A 29 -89.75 9.75 30.43
C LEU A 29 -89.21 8.47 29.77
N SER A 30 -89.83 8.10 28.65
CA SER A 30 -89.46 6.91 27.87
C SER A 30 -89.63 7.14 26.37
N GLY A 31 -88.78 6.50 25.57
CA GLY A 31 -88.86 6.56 24.11
C GLY A 31 -87.50 6.36 23.44
N SER A 32 -87.37 6.85 22.21
CA SER A 32 -86.15 6.77 21.43
C SER A 32 -85.98 7.96 20.49
N GLY A 33 -84.77 8.10 19.95
CA GLY A 33 -84.45 9.13 18.99
C GLY A 33 -83.18 8.85 18.21
N THR A 34 -82.91 9.74 17.26
CA THR A 34 -81.67 9.78 16.47
C THR A 34 -81.13 11.20 16.46
N ALA A 35 -79.82 11.32 16.51
CA ALA A 35 -79.07 12.56 16.35
C ALA A 35 -78.17 12.42 15.12
N ALA A 36 -78.46 13.18 14.06
CA ALA A 36 -77.60 13.30 12.89
C ALA A 36 -76.68 14.50 13.09
N LEU A 37 -75.40 14.24 13.37
CA LEU A 37 -74.40 15.25 13.70
C LEU A 37 -73.48 15.52 12.51
N LYS A 38 -73.13 16.78 12.29
CA LYS A 38 -72.25 17.24 11.21
C LYS A 38 -71.09 18.06 11.73
N GLY A 39 -69.91 17.81 11.16
CA GLY A 39 -68.68 18.53 11.51
C GLY A 39 -68.28 18.42 12.97
N VAL A 40 -68.53 17.27 13.60
CA VAL A 40 -68.25 16.98 15.01
C VAL A 40 -66.76 17.13 15.31
N LYS A 41 -66.46 17.92 16.34
CA LYS A 41 -65.12 18.06 16.92
C LYS A 41 -65.17 17.92 18.43
N VAL A 42 -64.36 17.02 18.97
CA VAL A 42 -64.17 16.83 20.41
C VAL A 42 -62.88 17.53 20.83
N ALA A 43 -63.00 18.67 21.49
CA ALA A 43 -61.87 19.41 22.07
C ALA A 43 -61.39 18.73 23.36
N GLY A 44 -60.08 18.75 23.62
CA GLY A 44 -59.49 18.03 24.75
C GLY A 44 -59.22 16.54 24.49
N VAL A 45 -59.09 16.17 23.21
CA VAL A 45 -58.68 14.85 22.73
C VAL A 45 -57.73 15.09 21.57
N ASN A 46 -56.49 14.69 21.70
CA ASN A 46 -55.45 14.86 20.70
C ASN A 46 -55.28 13.59 19.85
N PRO A 47 -55.74 13.55 18.58
CA PRO A 47 -55.58 12.36 17.73
C PRO A 47 -54.13 12.10 17.30
N ASP A 48 -53.27 13.13 17.28
CA ASP A 48 -51.89 13.06 16.79
C ASP A 48 -50.86 12.79 17.91
N ALA A 49 -51.35 12.62 19.15
CA ALA A 49 -50.56 12.43 20.38
C ALA A 49 -49.56 11.26 20.34
N PHE A 50 -49.80 10.25 19.51
CA PHE A 50 -48.99 9.02 19.49
C PHE A 50 -47.49 9.30 19.30
N SER A 51 -47.12 10.15 18.34
CA SER A 51 -45.73 10.54 18.09
C SER A 51 -45.05 11.17 19.31
N ALA A 52 -45.79 11.97 20.09
CA ALA A 52 -45.29 12.61 21.30
C ALA A 52 -45.17 11.62 22.47
N PHE A 53 -46.07 10.61 22.58
CA PHE A 53 -45.90 9.51 23.53
C PHE A 53 -44.63 8.71 23.22
N LEU A 54 -44.37 8.38 21.95
CA LEU A 54 -43.16 7.67 21.54
C LEU A 54 -41.91 8.46 21.90
N ALA A 55 -41.88 9.77 21.62
CA ALA A 55 -40.74 10.63 21.98
C ALA A 55 -40.48 10.70 23.50
N LYS A 56 -41.53 10.75 24.32
CA LYS A 56 -41.42 10.69 25.79
C LYS A 56 -40.93 9.32 26.27
N ALA A 57 -41.47 8.24 25.71
CA ALA A 57 -41.09 6.88 26.06
C ALA A 57 -39.65 6.55 25.65
N ASP A 58 -39.22 6.93 24.44
CA ASP A 58 -37.86 6.72 23.96
C ASP A 58 -36.82 7.55 24.76
N ALA A 59 -37.21 8.71 25.30
CA ALA A 59 -36.37 9.49 26.22
C ALA A 59 -36.22 8.84 27.62
N ILE A 60 -37.18 8.02 28.04
CA ILE A 60 -37.12 7.21 29.27
C ILE A 60 -36.39 5.87 29.01
N GLY A 61 -36.55 5.32 27.81
CA GLY A 61 -35.93 4.08 27.36
C GLY A 61 -36.50 2.84 28.04
N ARG A 62 -35.61 1.87 28.31
CA ARG A 62 -35.93 0.55 28.88
C ARG A 62 -36.75 0.60 30.17
N ASP A 63 -36.56 1.63 30.99
CA ASP A 63 -37.21 1.74 32.29
C ASP A 63 -38.60 2.40 32.21
N ILE A 64 -39.24 2.46 31.05
CA ILE A 64 -40.63 2.92 30.93
C ILE A 64 -41.57 2.02 31.76
N ASP A 65 -42.57 2.62 32.41
CA ASP A 65 -43.54 1.92 33.26
C ASP A 65 -44.86 2.71 33.33
N THR A 66 -45.87 2.15 34.01
CA THR A 66 -47.20 2.76 34.19
C THR A 66 -47.14 4.13 34.87
N ALA A 67 -46.30 4.29 35.90
CA ALA A 67 -46.22 5.55 36.66
C ALA A 67 -45.57 6.66 35.84
N LYS A 68 -44.50 6.34 35.10
CA LYS A 68 -43.83 7.28 34.19
C LYS A 68 -44.72 7.65 33.00
N THR A 69 -45.48 6.70 32.48
CA THR A 69 -46.46 6.94 31.40
C THR A 69 -47.58 7.88 31.87
N ALA A 70 -48.14 7.63 33.06
CA ALA A 70 -49.14 8.51 33.68
C ALA A 70 -48.61 9.94 33.95
N GLY A 71 -47.29 10.12 34.09
CA GLY A 71 -46.64 11.42 34.24
C GLY A 71 -46.52 12.27 32.97
N PHE A 72 -46.94 11.77 31.79
CA PHE A 72 -46.98 12.58 30.55
C PHE A 72 -48.20 12.32 29.67
N ALA A 73 -48.77 11.12 29.69
CA ALA A 73 -49.79 10.71 28.73
C ALA A 73 -51.12 11.49 28.86
N PRO A 74 -51.67 11.77 30.06
CA PRO A 74 -52.92 12.52 30.21
C PRO A 74 -52.85 13.92 29.59
N ASP A 75 -51.77 14.66 29.83
CA ASP A 75 -51.61 16.03 29.32
C ASP A 75 -51.49 16.06 27.79
N ILE A 76 -50.69 15.15 27.23
CA ILE A 76 -50.50 15.05 25.77
C ILE A 76 -51.79 14.56 25.08
N ALA A 77 -52.54 13.63 25.69
CA ALA A 77 -53.84 13.18 25.19
C ALA A 77 -54.92 14.28 25.27
N ALA A 78 -54.80 15.20 26.23
CA ALA A 78 -55.71 16.34 26.38
C ALA A 78 -55.39 17.50 25.42
N ASP A 79 -54.14 17.65 24.95
CA ASP A 79 -53.69 18.80 24.16
C ASP A 79 -54.07 18.69 22.67
N GLY A 80 -55.35 18.88 22.35
CA GLY A 80 -55.80 18.89 20.95
C GLY A 80 -57.32 18.87 20.75
N SER A 81 -57.73 18.61 19.51
CA SER A 81 -59.13 18.37 19.17
C SER A 81 -59.28 17.27 18.11
N PHE A 82 -60.09 16.27 18.43
CA PHE A 82 -60.43 15.17 17.55
C PHE A 82 -61.52 15.62 16.58
N ALA A 83 -61.18 15.75 15.30
CA ALA A 83 -62.17 15.95 14.24
C ALA A 83 -62.76 14.59 13.83
N ALA A 84 -64.04 14.38 14.13
CA ALA A 84 -64.78 13.14 13.87
C ALA A 84 -65.59 13.16 12.57
N GLY A 85 -65.85 14.34 12.00
CA GLY A 85 -66.67 14.47 10.80
C GLY A 85 -68.17 14.36 11.12
N ASP A 86 -68.90 13.62 10.30
CA ASP A 86 -70.35 13.46 10.44
C ASP A 86 -70.67 12.12 11.12
N ALA A 87 -71.67 12.09 11.99
CA ALA A 87 -71.99 10.92 12.81
C ALA A 87 -73.50 10.82 13.12
N ASP A 88 -74.09 9.64 12.85
CA ASP A 88 -75.47 9.32 13.18
C ASP A 88 -75.54 8.47 14.45
N ILE A 89 -76.17 8.99 15.50
CA ILE A 89 -76.24 8.35 16.82
C ILE A 89 -77.71 8.06 17.17
N ALA A 90 -78.07 6.78 17.27
CA ALA A 90 -79.34 6.38 17.87
C ALA A 90 -79.25 6.40 19.40
N PHE A 91 -80.34 6.74 20.08
CA PHE A 91 -80.42 6.69 21.54
C PHE A 91 -81.81 6.26 22.02
N THR A 92 -81.85 5.71 23.23
CA THR A 92 -83.08 5.42 23.97
C THR A 92 -83.15 6.29 25.21
N VAL A 93 -84.37 6.56 25.67
CA VAL A 93 -84.65 7.17 26.97
C VAL A 93 -85.54 6.21 27.74
N ALA A 94 -85.19 5.92 28.99
CA ALA A 94 -86.00 5.11 29.89
C ALA A 94 -85.80 5.57 31.34
N GLY A 95 -86.88 5.85 32.05
CA GLY A 95 -86.80 6.29 33.46
C GLY A 95 -86.10 7.64 33.64
N GLY A 96 -86.16 8.52 32.63
CA GLY A 96 -85.37 9.75 32.61
C GLY A 96 -83.87 9.56 32.35
N THR A 97 -83.39 8.34 32.11
CA THR A 97 -82.00 8.08 31.68
C THR A 97 -81.94 7.94 30.16
N LEU A 98 -81.10 8.75 29.51
CA LEU A 98 -80.72 8.59 28.11
C LEU A 98 -79.52 7.64 28.00
N ARG A 99 -79.55 6.73 27.02
CA ARG A 99 -78.43 5.84 26.67
C ARG A 99 -78.25 5.78 25.15
N ALA A 100 -77.02 5.98 24.69
CA ALA A 100 -76.61 5.62 23.33
C ALA A 100 -75.95 4.23 23.34
N PRO A 101 -76.01 3.46 22.24
CA PRO A 101 -75.06 2.37 21.98
C PRO A 101 -73.61 2.91 21.92
N PRO A 102 -72.59 2.04 21.98
CA PRO A 102 -71.20 2.45 21.82
C PRO A 102 -71.01 3.18 20.49
N VAL A 103 -70.58 4.44 20.56
CA VAL A 103 -70.28 5.27 19.38
C VAL A 103 -68.82 5.06 19.02
N SER A 104 -68.52 4.90 17.72
CA SER A 104 -67.15 4.90 17.18
C SER A 104 -67.00 6.05 16.20
N LEU A 105 -65.99 6.89 16.41
CA LEU A 105 -65.65 8.03 15.57
C LEU A 105 -64.22 7.84 15.07
N GLU A 106 -64.03 7.83 13.76
CA GLU A 106 -62.73 7.52 13.16
C GLU A 106 -62.13 8.72 12.43
N ASN A 107 -60.80 8.86 12.52
CA ASN A 107 -60.04 9.73 11.65
C ASN A 107 -58.73 9.02 11.20
N PRO A 108 -57.91 9.65 10.33
CA PRO A 108 -56.70 8.99 9.81
C PRO A 108 -55.64 8.62 10.85
N ALA A 109 -55.64 9.23 12.05
CA ALA A 109 -54.62 9.05 13.08
C ALA A 109 -55.09 8.20 14.28
N ALA A 110 -56.38 8.24 14.63
CA ALA A 110 -56.93 7.50 15.75
C ALA A 110 -58.43 7.18 15.59
N THR A 111 -58.89 6.18 16.35
CA THR A 111 -60.31 5.87 16.56
C THR A 111 -60.69 6.25 17.99
N LEU A 112 -61.77 7.03 18.14
CA LEU A 112 -62.35 7.43 19.41
C LEU A 112 -63.67 6.66 19.62
N SER A 113 -63.70 5.77 20.61
CA SER A 113 -64.93 5.05 21.00
C SER A 113 -65.47 5.55 22.33
N ALA A 114 -66.80 5.57 22.49
CA ALA A 114 -67.45 6.02 23.72
C ALA A 114 -68.83 5.38 23.97
N ASP A 115 -69.04 4.87 25.17
CA ASP A 115 -70.36 4.66 25.76
C ASP A 115 -70.84 5.96 26.40
N VAL A 116 -72.07 6.41 26.09
CA VAL A 116 -72.64 7.66 26.61
C VAL A 116 -73.98 7.41 27.31
N THR A 117 -74.07 7.89 28.54
CA THR A 117 -75.30 7.91 29.35
C THR A 117 -75.53 9.29 29.97
N ALA A 118 -76.79 9.70 30.07
CA ALA A 118 -77.15 10.93 30.77
C ALA A 118 -78.38 10.72 31.64
N ASP A 119 -78.32 11.12 32.91
CA ASP A 119 -79.44 11.08 33.83
C ASP A 119 -80.10 12.47 33.85
N LEU A 120 -81.29 12.56 33.26
CA LEU A 120 -82.05 13.80 33.18
C LEU A 120 -82.69 14.18 34.52
N ASN A 121 -82.82 13.23 35.46
CA ASN A 121 -83.30 13.49 36.82
C ASN A 121 -82.20 14.19 37.64
N ALA A 122 -80.96 13.69 37.55
CA ALA A 122 -79.80 14.25 38.24
C ALA A 122 -79.15 15.43 37.47
N ALA A 123 -79.55 15.68 36.22
CA ALA A 123 -78.92 16.61 35.28
C ALA A 123 -77.42 16.34 35.04
N THR A 124 -77.04 15.06 35.02
CA THR A 124 -75.65 14.60 34.82
C THR A 124 -75.46 13.85 33.51
N VAL A 125 -74.22 13.86 33.03
CA VAL A 125 -73.76 13.04 31.91
C VAL A 125 -72.52 12.26 32.34
N SER A 126 -72.43 11.02 31.87
CA SER A 126 -71.25 10.18 31.98
C SER A 126 -70.93 9.56 30.61
N ALA A 127 -69.65 9.63 30.25
CA ALA A 127 -69.09 8.93 29.10
C ALA A 127 -67.84 8.16 29.52
N LYS A 128 -67.68 6.96 28.96
CA LYS A 128 -66.48 6.12 29.15
C LYS A 128 -66.05 5.60 27.79
N GLY A 129 -64.76 5.58 27.52
CA GLY A 129 -64.30 5.28 26.18
C GLY A 129 -62.80 5.13 26.04
N ALA A 130 -62.35 4.97 24.81
CA ALA A 130 -60.96 4.77 24.46
C ALA A 130 -60.57 5.60 23.23
N ILE A 131 -59.32 6.06 23.22
CA ILE A 131 -58.63 6.61 22.06
C ILE A 131 -57.61 5.55 21.63
N THR A 132 -57.90 4.83 20.55
CA THR A 132 -56.98 3.87 19.93
C THR A 132 -56.20 4.59 18.83
N TYR A 133 -54.91 4.81 19.04
CA TYR A 133 -54.05 5.44 18.05
C TYR A 133 -53.65 4.43 16.96
N ARG A 134 -53.41 4.90 15.73
CA ARG A 134 -52.92 4.05 14.65
C ARG A 134 -51.39 4.00 14.71
N PRO A 135 -50.77 2.84 15.02
CA PRO A 135 -49.34 2.78 15.30
C PRO A 135 -48.42 2.87 14.06
N GLY A 136 -48.94 2.59 12.86
CA GLY A 136 -48.15 2.62 11.62
C GLY A 136 -46.98 1.62 11.66
N ASP A 137 -45.77 2.08 11.36
CA ASP A 137 -44.55 1.26 11.40
C ASP A 137 -44.15 0.80 12.82
N GLU A 138 -44.72 1.44 13.85
CA GLU A 138 -44.50 1.12 15.27
C GLU A 138 -45.57 0.15 15.80
N ALA A 139 -46.18 -0.66 14.93
CA ALA A 139 -47.20 -1.64 15.29
C ALA A 139 -46.61 -2.86 16.02
N LEU A 140 -47.20 -3.24 17.15
CA LEU A 140 -46.83 -4.42 17.92
C LEU A 140 -47.88 -5.54 17.77
N VAL A 141 -47.40 -6.79 17.76
CA VAL A 141 -48.30 -7.94 17.64
C VAL A 141 -49.05 -8.15 18.94
N GLY A 142 -50.39 -8.06 18.88
CA GLY A 142 -51.27 -8.30 20.02
C GLY A 142 -51.35 -7.14 21.03
N SER A 143 -50.88 -5.95 20.68
CA SER A 143 -50.89 -4.78 21.56
C SER A 143 -51.17 -3.50 20.76
N GLU A 144 -52.13 -2.71 21.22
CA GLU A 144 -52.56 -1.45 20.59
C GLU A 144 -52.26 -0.26 21.52
N PRO A 145 -51.82 0.89 20.97
CA PRO A 145 -51.63 2.09 21.77
C PRO A 145 -53.00 2.70 22.10
N VAL A 146 -53.50 2.43 23.30
CA VAL A 146 -54.83 2.88 23.75
C VAL A 146 -54.72 3.78 24.98
N VAL A 147 -55.41 4.91 24.97
CA VAL A 147 -55.65 5.73 26.16
C VAL A 147 -57.13 5.71 26.48
N ASN A 148 -57.49 5.17 27.63
CA ASN A 148 -58.84 5.18 28.15
C ASN A 148 -59.20 6.58 28.66
N PHE A 149 -60.49 6.92 28.66
CA PHE A 149 -60.98 8.12 29.31
C PHE A 149 -62.33 7.89 30.00
N THR A 150 -62.57 8.72 31.00
CA THR A 150 -63.88 8.92 31.62
C THR A 150 -64.20 10.40 31.63
N ALA A 151 -65.46 10.74 31.40
CA ALA A 151 -65.96 12.10 31.44
C ALA A 151 -67.28 12.10 32.20
N GLU A 152 -67.34 12.71 33.39
CA GLU A 152 -68.52 12.68 34.26
C GLU A 152 -68.77 14.01 34.96
N GLY A 153 -70.03 14.39 35.09
CA GLY A 153 -70.47 15.54 35.88
C GLY A 153 -71.81 16.12 35.44
N PRO A 154 -72.24 17.23 36.05
CA PRO A 154 -73.41 17.98 35.61
C PRO A 154 -73.25 18.50 34.18
N PHE A 155 -74.36 18.68 33.46
CA PHE A 155 -74.33 19.33 32.15
C PHE A 155 -73.63 20.70 32.22
N GLY A 156 -72.63 20.92 31.36
CA GLY A 156 -71.83 22.14 31.33
C GLY A 156 -70.68 22.20 32.36
N ALA A 157 -70.54 21.21 33.24
CA ALA A 157 -69.48 21.12 34.26
C ALA A 157 -68.84 19.72 34.34
N VAL A 158 -68.71 19.06 33.18
CA VAL A 158 -68.16 17.71 33.05
C VAL A 158 -66.65 17.71 33.32
N LYS A 159 -66.20 16.84 34.22
CA LYS A 159 -64.77 16.59 34.48
C LYS A 159 -64.31 15.40 33.68
N ARG A 160 -63.07 15.43 33.19
CA ARG A 160 -62.43 14.32 32.47
C ARG A 160 -61.25 13.77 33.24
N ALA A 161 -61.03 12.47 33.12
CA ALA A 161 -59.82 11.79 33.55
C ALA A 161 -59.38 10.81 32.45
N PHE A 162 -58.07 10.72 32.23
CA PHE A 162 -57.46 9.73 31.34
C PHE A 162 -56.84 8.61 32.15
N ASP A 163 -56.96 7.39 31.63
CA ASP A 163 -56.23 6.22 32.10
C ASP A 163 -55.29 5.76 30.99
N SER A 164 -53.99 5.83 31.28
CA SER A 164 -52.91 5.49 30.36
C SER A 164 -52.30 4.12 30.64
N GLU A 165 -52.95 3.26 31.43
CA GLU A 165 -52.44 1.91 31.71
C GLU A 165 -52.30 1.05 30.42
N PRO A 166 -53.26 1.02 29.48
CA PRO A 166 -53.08 0.26 28.24
C PRO A 166 -51.94 0.80 27.37
N LEU A 167 -51.80 2.13 27.28
CA LEU A 167 -50.67 2.77 26.61
C LEU A 167 -49.33 2.40 27.27
N ALA A 168 -49.27 2.30 28.60
CA ALA A 168 -48.07 1.86 29.30
C ALA A 168 -47.71 0.40 28.96
N GLN A 169 -48.71 -0.48 28.84
CA GLN A 169 -48.51 -1.88 28.40
C GLN A 169 -47.95 -1.94 26.97
N PHE A 170 -48.47 -1.12 26.05
CA PHE A 170 -47.93 -0.99 24.70
C PHE A 170 -46.47 -0.47 24.68
N LEU A 171 -46.19 0.63 25.40
CA LEU A 171 -44.88 1.27 25.43
C LEU A 171 -43.81 0.39 26.12
N THR A 172 -44.18 -0.36 27.16
CA THR A 172 -43.28 -1.32 27.83
C THR A 172 -42.94 -2.50 26.93
N GLN A 173 -43.91 -3.04 26.19
CA GLN A 173 -43.64 -4.08 25.19
C GLN A 173 -42.73 -3.55 24.06
N ARG A 174 -42.98 -2.34 23.55
CA ARG A 174 -42.12 -1.68 22.55
C ARG A 174 -40.69 -1.47 23.04
N ALA A 175 -40.51 -1.07 24.30
CA ALA A 175 -39.19 -0.94 24.91
C ALA A 175 -38.46 -2.29 25.04
N LEU A 176 -39.19 -3.37 25.36
CA LEU A 176 -38.64 -4.72 25.40
C LEU A 176 -38.20 -5.23 24.03
N GLU A 177 -39.04 -5.07 23.00
CA GLU A 177 -38.72 -5.48 21.62
C GLU A 177 -37.53 -4.69 21.05
N LYS A 178 -37.47 -3.37 21.28
CA LYS A 178 -36.30 -2.55 20.92
C LYS A 178 -35.02 -2.98 21.63
N GLU A 179 -35.08 -3.30 22.92
CA GLU A 179 -33.90 -3.75 23.67
C GLU A 179 -33.46 -5.16 23.24
N GLN A 180 -34.40 -6.06 22.88
CA GLN A 180 -34.07 -7.34 22.25
C GLN A 180 -33.33 -7.14 20.92
N GLN A 181 -33.88 -6.33 20.00
CA GLN A 181 -33.24 -6.01 18.72
C GLN A 181 -31.84 -5.40 18.92
N ARG A 182 -31.68 -4.53 19.92
CA ARG A 182 -30.39 -3.93 20.29
C ARG A 182 -29.39 -4.98 20.76
N VAL A 183 -29.80 -5.92 21.61
CA VAL A 183 -28.94 -7.01 22.11
C VAL A 183 -28.54 -7.95 20.97
N GLU A 184 -29.46 -8.31 20.09
CA GLU A 184 -29.19 -9.15 18.91
C GLU A 184 -28.23 -8.44 17.93
N ALA A 185 -28.46 -7.17 17.63
CA ALA A 185 -27.56 -6.35 16.80
C ALA A 185 -26.16 -6.21 17.44
N MET A 186 -26.09 -6.07 18.76
CA MET A 186 -24.81 -6.04 19.50
C MET A 186 -24.07 -7.39 19.42
N GLN A 187 -24.78 -8.51 19.55
CA GLN A 187 -24.19 -9.85 19.39
C GLN A 187 -23.69 -10.08 17.96
N ALA A 188 -24.49 -9.73 16.94
CA ALA A 188 -24.12 -9.81 15.53
C ALA A 188 -22.86 -8.96 15.24
N ALA A 189 -22.83 -7.70 15.69
CA ALA A 189 -21.69 -6.81 15.54
C ALA A 189 -20.43 -7.31 16.27
N LEU A 190 -20.58 -7.95 17.44
CA LEU A 190 -19.47 -8.58 18.16
C LEU A 190 -18.90 -9.79 17.40
N LEU A 191 -19.76 -10.66 16.88
CA LEU A 191 -19.36 -11.83 16.07
C LEU A 191 -18.69 -11.39 14.76
N GLU A 192 -19.24 -10.40 14.06
CA GLU A 192 -18.64 -9.84 12.86
C GLU A 192 -17.28 -9.19 13.16
N LYS A 193 -17.18 -8.41 14.24
CA LYS A 193 -15.89 -7.82 14.68
C LYS A 193 -14.85 -8.88 15.04
N GLN A 194 -15.27 -10.04 15.53
CA GLN A 194 -14.38 -11.20 15.72
C GLN A 194 -13.98 -11.84 14.37
N ARG A 195 -14.92 -12.01 13.43
CA ARG A 195 -14.65 -12.51 12.06
C ARG A 195 -13.61 -11.63 11.36
N LEU A 196 -13.83 -10.32 11.32
CA LEU A 196 -12.93 -9.33 10.73
C LEU A 196 -11.54 -9.34 11.41
N ARG A 197 -11.47 -9.48 12.74
CA ARG A 197 -10.18 -9.61 13.45
C ARG A 197 -9.41 -10.88 13.08
N ARG A 198 -10.10 -12.01 12.83
CA ARG A 198 -9.46 -13.24 12.35
C ARG A 198 -8.97 -13.09 10.91
N GLU A 199 -9.79 -12.49 10.06
CA GLU A 199 -9.49 -12.22 8.65
C GLU A 199 -8.28 -11.28 8.48
N VAL A 200 -8.22 -10.16 9.21
CA VAL A 200 -7.07 -9.25 9.24
C VAL A 200 -5.80 -9.96 9.72
N ARG A 201 -5.88 -10.81 10.75
CA ARG A 201 -4.73 -11.60 11.23
C ARG A 201 -4.24 -12.61 10.18
N TYR A 202 -5.16 -13.27 9.47
CA TYR A 202 -4.82 -14.20 8.40
C TYR A 202 -4.09 -13.51 7.25
N TYR A 203 -4.61 -12.38 6.75
CA TYR A 203 -3.96 -11.62 5.68
C TYR A 203 -2.63 -10.99 6.12
N ALA A 204 -2.52 -10.54 7.37
CA ALA A 204 -1.26 -10.06 7.92
C ALA A 204 -0.20 -11.17 7.97
N ALA A 205 -0.56 -12.37 8.45
CA ALA A 205 0.32 -13.54 8.45
C ALA A 205 0.75 -13.93 7.03
N LEU A 206 -0.19 -14.02 6.09
CA LEU A 206 0.07 -14.31 4.68
C LEU A 206 1.02 -13.28 4.04
N LYS A 207 0.91 -12.00 4.42
CA LYS A 207 1.84 -10.96 3.98
C LYS A 207 3.23 -11.19 4.56
N THR A 208 3.38 -11.42 5.87
CA THR A 208 4.69 -11.70 6.47
C THR A 208 5.37 -12.95 5.89
N GLU A 209 4.62 -13.98 5.51
CA GLU A 209 5.20 -15.15 4.84
C GLU A 209 5.71 -14.81 3.42
N ARG A 210 4.98 -13.97 2.66
CA ARG A 210 5.46 -13.47 1.36
C ARG A 210 6.70 -12.59 1.51
N ASP A 211 6.71 -11.69 2.49
CA ASP A 211 7.82 -10.78 2.74
C ASP A 211 9.08 -11.59 3.12
N LYS A 212 8.98 -12.61 4.00
CA LYS A 212 10.06 -13.55 4.30
C LYS A 212 10.56 -14.31 3.06
N ALA A 213 9.65 -14.89 2.28
CA ALA A 213 10.01 -15.65 1.08
C ALA A 213 10.76 -14.77 0.06
N ALA A 214 10.36 -13.51 -0.10
CA ALA A 214 11.06 -12.54 -0.91
C ALA A 214 12.45 -12.18 -0.34
N GLU A 215 12.60 -12.04 0.99
CA GLU A 215 13.91 -11.85 1.60
C GLU A 215 14.84 -13.05 1.45
N GLU A 216 14.33 -14.27 1.59
CA GLU A 216 15.10 -15.50 1.36
C GLU A 216 15.53 -15.63 -0.09
N LEU A 217 14.66 -15.31 -1.04
CA LEU A 217 14.99 -15.30 -2.47
C LEU A 217 16.10 -14.27 -2.77
N ARG A 218 16.00 -13.03 -2.25
CA ARG A 218 17.08 -12.03 -2.38
C ARG A 218 18.40 -12.50 -1.78
N LYS A 219 18.39 -13.15 -0.61
CA LYS A 219 19.61 -13.70 0.02
C LYS A 219 20.22 -14.82 -0.84
N GLN A 220 19.39 -15.66 -1.47
CA GLN A 220 19.86 -16.68 -2.41
C GLN A 220 20.45 -16.05 -3.68
N GLU A 221 19.80 -15.03 -4.26
CA GLU A 221 20.30 -14.28 -5.41
C GLU A 221 21.63 -13.57 -5.09
N GLU A 222 21.74 -12.90 -3.95
CA GLU A 222 22.98 -12.26 -3.50
C GLU A 222 24.10 -13.30 -3.25
N ALA A 223 23.80 -14.42 -2.59
CA ALA A 223 24.77 -15.49 -2.38
C ALA A 223 25.22 -16.13 -3.71
N ALA A 224 24.30 -16.34 -4.65
CA ALA A 224 24.61 -16.81 -6.00
C ALA A 224 25.46 -15.80 -6.77
N ARG A 225 25.16 -14.49 -6.66
CA ARG A 225 25.94 -13.42 -7.30
C ARG A 225 27.34 -13.31 -6.72
N LEU A 226 27.49 -13.38 -5.38
CA LEU A 226 28.78 -13.39 -4.70
C LEU A 226 29.61 -14.62 -5.08
N LYS A 227 28.98 -15.80 -5.16
CA LYS A 227 29.64 -17.02 -5.63
C LYS A 227 30.08 -16.90 -7.09
N ALA A 228 29.23 -16.42 -7.98
CA ALA A 228 29.59 -16.18 -9.38
C ALA A 228 30.71 -15.14 -9.53
N GLU A 229 30.72 -14.08 -8.71
CA GLU A 229 31.76 -13.06 -8.67
C GLU A 229 33.09 -13.64 -8.14
N ALA A 230 33.05 -14.51 -7.13
CA ALA A 230 34.22 -15.23 -6.62
C ALA A 230 34.77 -16.25 -7.63
N ASP A 231 33.90 -17.05 -8.26
CA ASP A 231 34.27 -18.02 -9.31
C ASP A 231 34.85 -17.29 -10.54
N ALA A 232 34.34 -16.09 -10.88
CA ALA A 232 34.88 -15.25 -11.93
C ALA A 232 36.25 -14.64 -11.57
N LYS A 233 36.44 -14.16 -10.34
CA LYS A 233 37.75 -13.67 -9.84
C LYS A 233 38.77 -14.79 -9.80
N ALA A 234 38.42 -15.97 -9.27
CA ALA A 234 39.32 -17.12 -9.23
C ALA A 234 39.75 -17.58 -10.63
N LYS A 235 38.84 -17.54 -11.63
CA LYS A 235 39.20 -17.77 -13.04
C LYS A 235 40.12 -16.68 -13.59
N ALA A 236 39.82 -15.41 -13.33
CA ALA A 236 40.65 -14.30 -13.80
C ALA A 236 42.06 -14.32 -13.17
N GLU A 237 42.18 -14.68 -11.89
CA GLU A 237 43.46 -14.86 -11.19
C GLU A 237 44.23 -16.08 -11.72
N ALA A 238 43.54 -17.21 -11.96
CA ALA A 238 44.16 -18.38 -12.58
C ALA A 238 44.64 -18.12 -14.02
N ASP A 239 43.84 -17.41 -14.84
CA ASP A 239 44.23 -16.99 -16.18
C ASP A 239 45.38 -15.97 -16.16
N ALA A 240 45.45 -15.10 -15.14
CA ALA A 240 46.53 -14.15 -14.94
C ALA A 240 47.82 -14.84 -14.48
N GLN A 241 47.75 -15.81 -13.56
CA GLN A 241 48.90 -16.64 -13.17
C GLN A 241 49.38 -17.49 -14.34
N ALA A 242 48.49 -18.14 -15.08
CA ALA A 242 48.86 -18.94 -16.25
C ALA A 242 49.56 -18.09 -17.34
N LYS A 243 49.16 -16.82 -17.52
CA LYS A 243 49.88 -15.87 -18.39
C LYS A 243 51.23 -15.45 -17.79
N ALA A 244 51.29 -15.11 -16.51
CA ALA A 244 52.53 -14.72 -15.85
C ALA A 244 53.58 -15.85 -15.86
N ASP A 245 53.15 -17.10 -15.62
CA ASP A 245 54.01 -18.29 -15.69
C ASP A 245 54.45 -18.59 -17.13
N ALA A 246 53.57 -18.39 -18.12
CA ALA A 246 53.92 -18.53 -19.54
C ALA A 246 54.94 -17.47 -19.99
N ASP A 247 54.74 -16.20 -19.59
CA ASP A 247 55.64 -15.09 -19.88
C ASP A 247 56.98 -15.26 -19.16
N ALA A 248 56.98 -15.68 -17.88
CA ALA A 248 58.19 -15.98 -17.12
C ALA A 248 58.98 -17.15 -17.74
N LYS A 249 58.28 -18.19 -18.22
CA LYS A 249 58.91 -19.31 -18.92
C LYS A 249 59.46 -18.89 -20.29
N ALA A 250 58.75 -18.04 -21.02
CA ALA A 250 59.23 -17.49 -22.28
C ALA A 250 60.47 -16.59 -22.08
N GLN A 251 60.52 -15.80 -21.00
CA GLN A 251 61.70 -15.03 -20.62
C GLN A 251 62.87 -15.93 -20.19
N ALA A 252 62.62 -16.98 -19.41
CA ALA A 252 63.65 -17.95 -19.02
C ALA A 252 64.23 -18.71 -20.23
N ASP A 253 63.39 -19.14 -21.17
CA ASP A 253 63.81 -19.80 -22.42
C ASP A 253 64.56 -18.83 -23.35
N ALA A 254 64.17 -17.54 -23.36
CA ALA A 254 64.88 -16.48 -24.09
C ALA A 254 66.26 -16.17 -23.46
N GLU A 255 66.36 -16.06 -22.14
CA GLU A 255 67.64 -15.92 -21.45
C GLU A 255 68.55 -17.15 -21.62
N ALA A 256 67.98 -18.35 -21.58
CA ALA A 256 68.71 -19.59 -21.80
C ALA A 256 69.30 -19.65 -23.22
N LYS A 257 68.53 -19.23 -24.24
CA LYS A 257 69.06 -19.05 -25.60
C LYS A 257 70.12 -17.96 -25.68
N ALA A 258 69.90 -16.80 -25.07
CA ALA A 258 70.88 -15.70 -25.08
C ALA A 258 72.21 -16.11 -24.40
N LYS A 259 72.17 -16.90 -23.32
CA LYS A 259 73.35 -17.48 -22.67
C LYS A 259 74.03 -18.54 -23.55
N ALA A 260 73.25 -19.43 -24.18
CA ALA A 260 73.80 -20.43 -25.11
C ALA A 260 74.46 -19.80 -26.34
N ASP A 261 73.86 -18.76 -26.92
CA ASP A 261 74.43 -18.00 -28.04
C ASP A 261 75.69 -17.21 -27.62
N ALA A 262 75.72 -16.68 -26.39
CA ALA A 262 76.91 -16.03 -25.83
C ALA A 262 78.07 -17.02 -25.61
N ASP A 263 77.80 -18.20 -25.05
CA ASP A 263 78.81 -19.26 -24.87
C ASP A 263 79.29 -19.84 -26.21
N ALA A 264 78.41 -19.98 -27.19
CA ALA A 264 78.79 -20.38 -28.55
C ALA A 264 79.72 -19.35 -29.21
N LYS A 265 79.44 -18.06 -29.02
CA LYS A 265 80.26 -16.96 -29.54
C LYS A 265 81.62 -16.86 -28.81
N ALA A 266 81.64 -17.06 -27.49
CA ALA A 266 82.87 -17.10 -26.70
C ALA A 266 83.79 -18.27 -27.10
N LYS A 267 83.24 -19.43 -27.46
CA LYS A 267 84.02 -20.54 -28.04
C LYS A 267 84.57 -20.21 -29.42
N ALA A 268 83.76 -19.62 -30.30
CA ALA A 268 84.20 -19.21 -31.63
C ALA A 268 85.36 -18.20 -31.60
N ASP A 269 85.32 -17.21 -30.68
CA ASP A 269 86.41 -16.24 -30.51
C ASP A 269 87.67 -16.87 -29.86
N ALA A 270 87.53 -17.93 -29.07
CA ALA A 270 88.66 -18.67 -28.50
C ALA A 270 89.38 -19.52 -29.56
N ASP A 271 88.63 -20.26 -30.39
CA ASP A 271 89.17 -21.06 -31.49
C ASP A 271 89.84 -20.17 -32.56
N ALA A 272 89.29 -18.99 -32.83
CA ALA A 272 89.89 -18.00 -33.73
C ALA A 272 91.26 -17.47 -33.24
N LYS A 273 91.45 -17.34 -31.92
CA LYS A 273 92.75 -16.97 -31.33
C LYS A 273 93.77 -18.10 -31.41
N ALA A 274 93.37 -19.34 -31.14
CA ALA A 274 94.26 -20.50 -31.21
C ALA A 274 94.81 -20.72 -32.63
N ALA A 275 93.98 -20.52 -33.66
CA ALA A 275 94.40 -20.59 -35.06
C ALA A 275 95.43 -19.49 -35.44
N ALA A 276 95.30 -18.29 -34.89
CA ALA A 276 96.22 -17.18 -35.13
C ALA A 276 97.61 -17.41 -34.50
N GLU A 277 97.67 -18.01 -33.31
CA GLU A 277 98.96 -18.36 -32.67
C GLU A 277 99.69 -19.51 -33.38
N GLN A 278 98.98 -20.49 -33.94
CA GLN A 278 99.61 -21.53 -34.76
C GLN A 278 100.21 -20.99 -36.06
N GLN A 279 99.53 -20.06 -36.75
CA GLN A 279 100.08 -19.46 -37.98
C GLN A 279 101.34 -18.62 -37.71
N ALA A 280 101.41 -17.93 -36.56
CA ALA A 280 102.61 -17.18 -36.15
C ALA A 280 103.82 -18.09 -35.83
N ALA A 281 103.58 -19.32 -35.35
CA ALA A 281 104.63 -20.29 -35.06
C ALA A 281 105.26 -20.88 -36.35
N ASP A 282 104.44 -21.17 -37.36
CA ASP A 282 104.90 -21.78 -38.63
C ASP A 282 105.71 -20.81 -39.51
N GLU A 283 105.43 -19.50 -39.48
CA GLU A 283 106.27 -18.49 -40.16
C GLU A 283 107.63 -18.29 -39.46
N ALA A 284 107.66 -18.35 -38.12
CA ALA A 284 108.91 -18.24 -37.36
C ALA A 284 109.87 -19.42 -37.61
N ALA A 285 109.34 -20.63 -37.85
CA ALA A 285 110.13 -21.80 -38.17
C ALA A 285 110.82 -21.71 -39.55
N LYS A 286 110.10 -21.23 -40.58
CA LYS A 286 110.67 -21.06 -41.93
C LYS A 286 111.80 -20.03 -41.98
N ALA A 287 111.68 -18.94 -41.21
CA ALA A 287 112.69 -17.88 -41.16
C ALA A 287 114.04 -18.30 -40.53
N GLN A 288 114.11 -19.43 -39.80
CA GLN A 288 115.36 -19.96 -39.24
C GLN A 288 116.12 -20.87 -40.22
N VAL A 289 115.41 -21.60 -41.08
CA VAL A 289 116.02 -22.51 -42.08
C VAL A 289 116.79 -21.70 -43.14
N ASP A 290 116.17 -20.65 -43.69
CA ASP A 290 116.79 -19.73 -44.67
C ASP A 290 118.08 -19.05 -44.16
N LYS A 291 118.22 -18.88 -42.84
CA LYS A 291 119.44 -18.31 -42.23
C LYS A 291 120.59 -19.32 -42.16
N GLN A 292 120.32 -20.60 -41.95
CA GLN A 292 121.36 -21.62 -41.85
C GLN A 292 121.93 -22.03 -43.23
N GLU A 293 121.13 -21.99 -44.28
CA GLU A 293 121.61 -22.29 -45.64
C GLU A 293 122.50 -21.17 -46.21
N ARG A 294 122.18 -19.89 -45.93
CA ARG A 294 123.01 -18.76 -46.34
C ARG A 294 124.40 -18.76 -45.70
N GLN A 295 124.52 -19.15 -44.43
CA GLN A 295 125.82 -19.21 -43.75
C GLN A 295 126.74 -20.30 -44.32
N LYS A 296 126.19 -21.45 -44.72
CA LYS A 296 126.97 -22.52 -45.38
C LYS A 296 127.40 -22.14 -46.81
N ALA A 297 126.64 -21.29 -47.49
CA ALA A 297 127.01 -20.77 -48.81
C ALA A 297 128.16 -19.74 -48.74
N GLU A 298 128.23 -18.90 -47.70
CA GLU A 298 129.30 -17.89 -47.56
C GLU A 298 130.68 -18.49 -47.27
N GLU A 299 130.80 -19.55 -46.45
CA GLU A 299 132.09 -20.19 -46.19
C GLU A 299 132.70 -20.86 -47.44
N ALA A 300 131.87 -21.51 -48.27
CA ALA A 300 132.33 -22.14 -49.51
C ALA A 300 132.86 -21.11 -50.54
N VAL A 301 132.24 -19.94 -50.62
CA VAL A 301 132.69 -18.85 -51.50
C VAL A 301 134.00 -18.23 -51.00
N ARG A 302 134.21 -18.15 -49.68
CA ARG A 302 135.41 -17.54 -49.09
C ARG A 302 136.69 -18.33 -49.35
N ILE A 303 136.62 -19.66 -49.36
CA ILE A 303 137.76 -20.53 -49.66
C ILE A 303 138.12 -20.47 -51.16
N ALA A 304 137.12 -20.51 -52.05
CA ALA A 304 137.34 -20.39 -53.50
C ALA A 304 137.87 -19.00 -53.93
N ALA A 305 137.55 -17.94 -53.18
CA ALA A 305 138.02 -16.58 -53.47
C ALA A 305 139.51 -16.35 -53.15
N GLN A 306 140.10 -17.09 -52.20
CA GLN A 306 141.52 -16.91 -51.83
C GLN A 306 142.49 -17.53 -52.85
N GLU A 307 142.11 -18.60 -53.56
CA GLU A 307 142.97 -19.17 -54.61
C GLU A 307 142.92 -18.37 -55.92
N LYS A 308 141.74 -17.88 -56.35
CA LYS A 308 141.64 -17.07 -57.58
C LYS A 308 142.30 -15.70 -57.46
N ALA A 309 142.21 -15.04 -56.30
CA ALA A 309 142.80 -13.72 -56.09
C ALA A 309 144.34 -13.68 -56.21
N ARG A 310 145.03 -14.84 -56.16
CA ARG A 310 146.49 -14.92 -56.33
C ARG A 310 146.93 -15.05 -57.80
N LEU A 311 146.01 -15.31 -58.73
CA LEU A 311 146.32 -15.55 -60.16
C LEU A 311 145.87 -14.41 -61.09
N GLU A 312 144.92 -13.55 -60.69
CA GLU A 312 144.46 -12.42 -61.51
C GLU A 312 145.16 -11.08 -61.22
N ALA A 313 145.95 -10.98 -60.15
CA ALA A 313 146.71 -9.77 -59.81
C ALA A 313 147.90 -9.48 -60.76
N GLU A 314 148.26 -10.40 -61.67
CA GLU A 314 149.42 -10.27 -62.57
C GLU A 314 149.06 -9.89 -64.02
N ARG A 315 147.77 -9.77 -64.37
CA ARG A 315 147.35 -9.49 -65.77
C ARG A 315 146.40 -8.30 -65.93
N LYS A 316 147.02 -7.12 -65.91
CA LYS A 316 146.68 -5.88 -66.65
C LYS A 316 145.28 -5.29 -66.40
N ALA A 317 145.14 -4.05 -65.92
CA ALA A 317 145.72 -2.81 -66.48
C ALA A 317 145.36 -2.56 -67.97
N ALA A 318 144.07 -2.36 -68.27
CA ALA A 318 143.61 -1.63 -69.47
C ALA A 318 142.18 -1.06 -69.32
N GLN A 319 142.09 0.27 -69.20
CA GLN A 319 141.12 1.18 -69.84
C GLN A 319 139.61 1.21 -69.44
N GLN A 320 139.20 2.40 -68.99
CA GLN A 320 137.84 2.95 -68.76
C GLN A 320 137.26 3.55 -70.09
N PRO A 321 136.24 4.49 -70.18
CA PRO A 321 135.15 4.98 -69.29
C PRO A 321 133.72 5.08 -70.01
N PRO A 322 132.88 6.18 -70.00
CA PRO A 322 131.65 6.35 -69.15
C PRO A 322 130.33 6.95 -69.81
N LYS A 323 129.18 7.05 -69.06
CA LYS A 323 127.97 8.02 -69.13
C LYS A 323 126.59 7.39 -68.68
N VAL A 324 125.45 8.06 -68.36
CA VAL A 324 125.06 9.37 -67.71
C VAL A 324 123.55 9.42 -67.24
N GLU A 325 123.13 10.50 -66.55
CA GLU A 325 121.80 10.99 -65.99
C GLU A 325 120.40 10.65 -66.58
N ARG A 326 119.31 10.66 -65.73
CA ARG A 326 118.17 11.66 -65.69
C ARG A 326 116.97 11.30 -64.74
N ALA A 327 115.96 12.20 -64.60
CA ALA A 327 114.88 12.22 -63.57
C ALA A 327 113.38 12.17 -64.11
N PRO A 328 112.30 12.85 -63.60
CA PRO A 328 111.21 12.26 -62.76
C PRO A 328 109.70 12.59 -63.10
N LEU A 329 108.73 12.22 -62.20
CA LEU A 329 107.31 12.71 -61.98
C LEU A 329 106.15 12.24 -62.94
N PRO A 330 104.80 12.46 -62.71
CA PRO A 330 103.94 12.84 -61.51
C PRO A 330 102.50 12.18 -61.34
N GLN A 331 101.86 12.37 -60.16
CA GLN A 331 100.42 12.70 -59.74
C GLN A 331 99.12 12.20 -60.51
N ALA A 332 97.83 12.36 -60.10
CA ALA A 332 97.09 13.19 -59.09
C ALA A 332 95.61 12.70 -58.74
N ASN A 333 94.93 13.43 -57.82
CA ASN A 333 93.46 13.57 -57.52
C ASN A 333 92.69 12.51 -56.67
N ASP A 334 91.52 12.80 -56.03
CA ASP A 334 91.00 13.90 -55.15
C ASP A 334 89.44 13.93 -55.12
N ASN A 335 88.77 13.74 -53.95
CA ASN A 335 87.66 14.58 -53.37
C ASN A 335 86.89 13.94 -52.16
N PRO A 336 86.18 14.72 -51.30
CA PRO A 336 85.69 14.28 -49.97
C PRO A 336 84.16 14.46 -49.65
N PRO A 337 83.64 13.97 -48.47
CA PRO A 337 82.24 14.10 -47.97
C PRO A 337 82.05 14.99 -46.70
N PRO A 338 80.82 15.45 -46.34
CA PRO A 338 80.18 15.03 -45.04
C PRO A 338 78.61 15.18 -44.89
N ALA A 339 78.05 14.73 -43.73
CA ALA A 339 77.05 15.41 -42.84
C ALA A 339 75.77 14.65 -42.36
N LYS A 340 75.35 14.93 -41.10
CA LYS A 340 74.14 14.48 -40.32
C LYS A 340 73.30 15.76 -39.90
N PRO A 341 72.41 15.86 -38.85
CA PRO A 341 71.72 14.90 -37.94
C PRO A 341 70.24 15.24 -37.47
N LYS A 342 69.63 14.40 -36.58
CA LYS A 342 68.55 14.68 -35.55
C LYS A 342 67.10 15.00 -36.05
N SER A 343 65.96 14.80 -35.32
CA SER A 343 65.63 14.31 -33.95
C SER A 343 64.13 13.87 -33.78
N ASN A 344 63.83 12.97 -32.82
CA ASN A 344 62.51 12.69 -32.19
C ASN A 344 62.14 13.78 -31.14
N PRO A 345 60.88 13.99 -30.61
CA PRO A 345 60.07 13.00 -29.83
C PRO A 345 58.50 13.15 -29.77
N PHE A 346 57.82 12.18 -29.11
CA PHE A 346 56.65 12.25 -28.16
C PHE A 346 55.43 13.19 -28.45
N THR A 347 54.17 12.98 -28.01
CA THR A 347 53.37 11.92 -27.35
C THR A 347 51.87 12.24 -27.58
N ILE A 348 50.96 11.28 -27.40
CA ILE A 348 49.52 11.58 -27.21
C ILE A 348 49.17 11.29 -25.75
N ASP A 349 48.91 12.35 -24.99
CA ASP A 349 48.35 12.24 -23.66
C ASP A 349 46.88 11.81 -23.72
N ASN A 350 46.64 10.67 -23.07
CA ASN A 350 45.66 10.49 -22.01
C ASN A 350 44.66 11.66 -21.78
N LEU A 351 43.34 11.40 -21.89
CA LEU A 351 42.55 10.76 -20.82
C LEU A 351 42.17 11.71 -19.67
N LEU A 352 41.49 12.81 -19.96
CA LEU A 352 40.64 13.52 -18.98
C LEU A 352 39.37 14.06 -19.65
N LYS A 353 38.33 13.22 -19.72
CA LYS A 353 36.96 13.65 -20.01
C LYS A 353 35.89 12.77 -19.34
N SER A 354 36.08 12.56 -18.04
CA SER A 354 35.03 12.27 -17.07
C SER A 354 35.17 13.27 -15.92
N LEU A 355 34.08 13.53 -15.18
CA LEU A 355 33.94 14.54 -14.11
C LEU A 355 33.63 15.98 -14.57
N GLN A 356 32.50 16.13 -15.26
CA GLN A 356 31.35 16.89 -14.71
C GLN A 356 30.04 16.23 -15.15
#